data_AF-A0A117MIQ5-F1
#
_entry.id   AF-A0A117MIQ5-F1
#
_cell.length_a   1.000
_cell.length_b   1.000
_cell.length_c   1.000
_cell.angle_alpha   90.00
_cell.angle_beta   90.00
_cell.angle_gamma   90.00
#
_symmetry.space_group_name_H-M   'P 1'
#
loop_
_entity.id
_entity.type
_entity.pdbx_description
1 polymer ?
#
loop_
_entity_poly.entity_id
_entity_poly.type
_entity_poly.pdbx_seq_one_letter_code
_entity_poly.pdbx_strand_id
1 'polypeptide(L)' 'FNRYVSWDSRFTYFTSYEKVVSEFENSLNMALSNAFSTRVYVNVRYDDGVPADPDFKYWQVNQTLSFGLNYKW' A
#
# COMPACT_ATOMS: atom_id res chain seq x y z
N PHE A 1 5.06 -21.67 2.55
CA PHE A 1 4.34 -20.75 1.64
C PHE A 1 2.90 -21.22 1.51
N ASN A 2 1.93 -20.41 1.95
CA ASN A 2 0.50 -20.70 1.77
C ASN A 2 0.05 -20.10 0.43
N ARG A 3 -0.61 -20.89 -0.43
CA ARG A 3 -1.04 -20.43 -1.77
C ARG A 3 -2.12 -19.34 -1.72
N TYR A 4 -2.84 -19.25 -0.61
CA TYR A 4 -4.03 -18.40 -0.48
C TYR A 4 -3.72 -17.02 0.09
N VAL A 5 -2.52 -16.79 0.62
CA VAL A 5 -2.13 -15.52 1.21
C VAL A 5 -0.77 -15.13 0.65
N SER A 6 -0.72 -14.01 -0.08
CA SER A 6 0.52 -13.38 -0.49
C SER A 6 0.65 -12.01 0.14
N TRP A 7 1.85 -11.71 0.61
CA TRP A 7 2.21 -10.39 1.11
C TRP A 7 3.35 -9.88 0.25
N ASP A 8 3.11 -8.76 -0.40
CA ASP A 8 4.11 -7.97 -1.11
C ASP A 8 4.38 -6.68 -0.34
N SER A 9 5.66 -6.39 -0.09
CA SER A 9 6.10 -5.17 0.60
C SER A 9 7.18 -4.52 -0.24
N ARG A 10 7.03 -3.23 -0.52
CA ARG A 10 8.01 -2.43 -1.24
C ARG A 10 8.35 -1.19 -0.41
N PHE A 11 9.63 -1.03 -0.14
CA PHE A 11 10.16 0.18 0.46
C PHE A 11 11.07 0.88 -0.55
N THR A 12 10.80 2.14 -0.82
CA THR A 12 11.59 2.98 -1.72
C THR A 12 11.99 4.23 -0.97
N TYR A 13 13.28 4.53 -0.95
CA TYR A 13 13.83 5.71 -0.31
C TYR A 13 14.67 6.46 -1.33
N PHE A 14 14.33 7.73 -1.56
CA PHE A 14 15.00 8.60 -2.50
C PHE A 14 15.35 9.91 -1.81
N THR A 15 16.59 10.35 -1.99
CA THR A 15 17.04 11.66 -1.53
C THR A 15 17.67 12.39 -2.70
N SER A 16 17.20 13.62 -2.95
CA SER A 16 17.99 14.60 -3.70
C SER A 16 18.64 15.56 -2.72
N TYR A 17 19.53 16.43 -3.20
CA TYR A 17 20.12 17.51 -2.40
C TYR A 17 19.07 18.47 -1.81
N GLU A 18 17.84 18.45 -2.31
CA GLU A 18 16.77 19.39 -1.95
C GLU A 18 15.55 18.73 -1.30
N LYS A 19 15.35 17.41 -1.47
CA LYS A 19 14.16 16.71 -0.93
C LYS A 19 14.44 15.26 -0.55
N VAL A 20 13.72 14.82 0.48
CA VAL A 20 13.66 13.41 0.89
C VAL A 20 12.26 12.89 0.60
N VAL A 21 12.19 11.77 -0.14
CA VAL A 21 10.96 11.05 -0.44
C VAL A 21 11.12 9.61 0.01
N SER A 22 10.22 9.13 0.88
CA SER A 22 10.17 7.72 1.25
C SER A 22 8.79 7.16 0.98
N GLU A 23 8.70 6.03 0.32
CA GLU A 23 7.47 5.32 0.01
C GLU A 23 7.53 3.91 0.61
N PHE A 24 6.52 3.55 1.38
CA PHE A 24 6.35 2.25 1.99
C PHE A 24 4.99 1.67 1.60
N GLU A 25 5.02 0.68 0.74
CA GLU A 25 3.86 0.02 0.17
C GLU A 25 3.74 -1.40 0.68
N ASN A 26 2.53 -1.75 1.13
CA ASN A 26 2.19 -3.08 1.58
C ASN A 26 0.91 -3.52 0.88
N SER A 27 0.97 -4.70 0.28
CA SER A 27 -0.17 -5.34 -0.33
C SER A 27 -0.32 -6.74 0.25
N LEU A 28 -1.34 -6.92 1.07
CA LEU A 28 -1.78 -8.22 1.55
C LEU A 28 -2.92 -8.70 0.65
N ASN A 29 -2.70 -9.81 -0.06
CA ASN A 29 -3.70 -10.42 -0.93
C ASN A 29 -4.10 -11.77 -0.35
N MET A 30 -5.40 -11.94 -0.12
CA MET A 30 -6.02 -13.11 0.50
C MET A 30 -7.06 -13.69 -0.46
N ALA A 31 -6.81 -14.88 -0.98
CA ALA A 31 -7.79 -15.68 -1.70
C ALA A 31 -8.49 -16.63 -0.72
N LEU A 32 -9.56 -16.15 -0.07
CA LEU A 32 -10.30 -16.92 0.93
C LEU A 32 -11.03 -18.12 0.32
N SER A 33 -11.51 -17.99 -0.92
CA SER A 33 -12.07 -19.09 -1.70
C SER A 33 -11.80 -18.89 -3.20
N ASN A 34 -12.09 -19.90 -4.03
CA ASN A 34 -12.02 -19.74 -5.49
C ASN A 34 -12.91 -18.59 -6.01
N ALA A 35 -13.93 -18.22 -5.24
CA ALA A 35 -14.90 -17.21 -5.60
C ALA A 35 -14.78 -15.90 -4.85
N PHE A 36 -13.94 -15.80 -3.82
CA PHE A 36 -13.80 -14.61 -3.00
C PHE A 36 -12.33 -14.31 -2.68
N SER A 37 -11.90 -13.12 -3.08
CA SER A 37 -10.60 -12.55 -2.75
C SER A 37 -10.74 -11.23 -2.02
N THR A 38 -9.80 -10.93 -1.14
CA THR A 38 -9.69 -9.66 -0.43
C THR A 38 -8.26 -9.16 -0.58
N ARG A 39 -8.10 -7.90 -0.98
CA ARG A 39 -6.80 -7.23 -1.05
C ARG A 39 -6.82 -6.03 -0.12
N VAL A 40 -5.88 -6.02 0.82
CA VAL A 40 -5.60 -4.88 1.69
C VAL A 40 -4.33 -4.21 1.15
N TYR A 41 -4.44 -2.97 0.75
CA TYR A 41 -3.32 -2.17 0.27
C TYR A 41 -3.12 -0.95 1.18
N VAL A 42 -1.89 -0.76 1.64
CA VAL A 42 -1.49 0.38 2.47
C VAL A 42 -0.24 0.98 1.84
N ASN A 43 -0.32 2.25 1.46
CA ASN A 43 0.79 3.05 0.97
C ASN A 43 1.01 4.21 1.96
N VAL A 44 2.23 4.31 2.47
CA VAL A 44 2.69 5.42 3.29
C VAL A 44 3.77 6.12 2.51
N ARG A 45 3.60 7.42 2.27
CA ARG A 45 4.57 8.25 1.60
C ARG A 45 4.96 9.41 2.51
N TYR A 46 6.25 9.70 2.59
CA TYR A 46 6.80 10.90 3.18
C TYR A 46 7.38 11.75 2.05
N ASP A 47 7.01 13.01 1.98
CA ASP A 47 7.52 13.95 0.97
C ASP A 47 7.74 15.33 1.58
N ASP A 48 9.01 15.70 1.79
CA ASP A 48 9.41 16.98 2.38
C ASP A 48 9.32 18.16 1.37
N GLY A 49 9.01 17.88 0.10
CA GLY A 49 8.90 18.88 -0.96
C GLY A 49 7.53 19.56 -1.07
N VAL A 50 6.55 19.17 -0.27
CA VAL A 50 5.16 19.67 -0.31
C VAL A 50 4.87 20.41 1.01
N PRO A 51 4.17 21.56 1.03
CA PRO A 51 3.83 22.24 2.27
C PRO A 51 3.15 21.31 3.27
N ALA A 52 3.64 21.31 4.51
CA ALA A 52 3.18 20.44 5.58
C ALA A 52 1.70 20.68 5.90
N ASP A 53 0.92 19.60 5.95
CA ASP A 53 -0.44 19.62 6.44
C ASP A 53 -0.46 19.83 7.97
N PRO A 54 -1.39 20.62 8.53
CA PRO A 54 -1.42 20.92 9.97
C PRO A 54 -1.52 19.67 10.88
N ASP A 55 -2.16 18.60 10.44
CA ASP A 55 -2.37 17.40 11.27
C ASP A 55 -1.40 16.26 10.95
N PHE A 56 -1.08 16.05 9.66
CA PHE A 56 -0.25 14.93 9.20
C PHE A 56 1.13 15.32 8.65
N LYS A 57 1.48 16.61 8.68
CA LYS A 57 2.74 17.17 8.19
C LYS A 57 3.03 16.72 6.75
N TYR A 58 4.12 16.00 6.54
CA TYR A 58 4.60 15.50 5.25
C TYR A 58 4.23 14.03 5.00
N TRP A 59 3.48 13.41 5.91
CA TRP A 59 3.07 12.02 5.83
C TRP A 59 1.73 11.90 5.09
N GLN A 60 1.76 11.18 3.98
CA GLN A 60 0.60 10.85 3.17
C GLN A 60 0.33 9.35 3.33
N VAL A 61 -0.83 9.01 3.88
CA VAL A 61 -1.23 7.60 4.08
C VAL A 61 -2.44 7.31 3.21
N ASN A 62 -2.31 6.36 2.31
CA ASN A 62 -3.40 5.85 1.49
C ASN A 62 -3.69 4.39 1.85
N GLN A 63 -4.93 4.11 2.20
CA GLN A 63 -5.39 2.76 2.52
C GLN A 63 -6.52 2.39 1.56
N THR A 64 -6.43 1.21 0.97
CA THR A 64 -7.44 0.69 0.07
C THR A 64 -7.76 -0.75 0.42
N LEU A 65 -9.04 -0.99 0.70
CA LEU A 65 -9.58 -2.32 0.90
C LEU A 65 -10.41 -2.69 -0.32
N SER A 66 -10.03 -3.77 -0.99
CA SER A 66 -10.70 -4.25 -2.20
C SER A 66 -11.20 -5.67 -2.01
N PHE A 67 -12.42 -5.94 -2.47
CA PHE A 67 -13.03 -7.26 -2.48
C PHE A 67 -13.26 -7.71 -3.92
N GLY A 68 -12.82 -8.92 -4.26
CA GLY A 68 -13.01 -9.54 -5.57
C GLY A 68 -13.93 -10.74 -5.46
N LEU A 69 -14.93 -10.81 -6.34
CA LEU A 69 -15.80 -11.97 -6.49
C LEU A 69 -15.50 -12.62 -7.85
N ASN A 70 -15.21 -13.93 -7.86
CA ASN A 70 -14.92 -14.68 -9.09
C ASN A 70 -15.89 -15.85 -9.23
N TYR A 71 -16.87 -15.72 -10.12
CA TYR A 71 -17.81 -16.80 -10.41
C TYR A 71 -17.47 -17.39 -11.77
N LYS A 72 -17.10 -18.68 -11.81
CA LYS A 72 -16.96 -19.46 -13.04
C LYS A 72 -18.12 -20.44 -13.12
N TRP A 73 -18.96 -20.28 -14.13
CA TRP A 73 -19.97 -21.23 -14.57
C TRP A 73 -19.34 -22.47 -15.23
#